data_AF-A0A2M8DY85-F1
#
_entry.id   AF-A0A2M8DY85-F1
#
_cell.length_a   1.000
_cell.length_b   1.000
_cell.length_c   1.000
_cell.angle_alpha   90.00
_cell.angle_beta   90.00
_cell.angle_gamma   90.00
#
_symmetry.space_group_name_H-M   'P 1'
#
loop_
_entity.id
_entity.type
_entity.pdbx_description
1 polymer ?
#
loop_
_entity_poly.entity_id
_entity_poly.type
_entity_poly.pdbx_seq_one_letter_code
_entity_poly.pdbx_strand_id
1 'polypeptide(L)'
;IIYTSGTTGRPKGVMLSHANMLSNARACLDTFVVTADDLFLSFLPLSHTFERTLGYYLTVMTGATVAFARSIPQLSEDLQTIRPTLLISVPRIYERVYGAIRTKLEEGSPVKRKLFKLAVDTGWARFECAQGRAPWQVSFLLWPLLQKLVAQKVLDKLGGRMRVAISGGAALSLEVSRVFVGLGLPIVQGYGLTETSPVITGNHLENNFPDSVGQPIRDVEIRLGAQNELQTRGPNVMLGYWNNPQATRDMIDAEGWLSTGDVAHISATGHVYITGRIKEIIVMSNGEKIPPNDMELAIMHDPLFDQVMIFGEAHPYLIAVAVINTEAWLHFAQEVGIRPEMPEALTDSRVEAKVLRRIALNLRGFPGYAKVNRVLLLREPWSIENGLLTPTLKIKRKEVSRRFAEQIKQLYEGH
;
A
#
# COMPACT_ATOMS: atom_id res chain seq x y z
N ILE A 1 16.07 20.39 3.53
CA ILE A 1 15.72 19.57 4.71
C ILE A 1 14.27 19.16 4.59
N ILE A 2 13.95 17.88 4.77
CA ILE A 2 12.58 17.36 4.77
C ILE A 2 12.32 16.71 6.12
N TYR A 3 11.26 17.10 6.82
CA TYR A 3 10.92 16.52 8.11
C TYR A 3 10.12 15.24 7.94
N THR A 4 10.56 14.16 8.59
CA THR A 4 9.86 12.88 8.65
C THR A 4 9.43 12.56 10.07
N SER A 5 8.16 12.20 10.25
CA SER A 5 7.66 11.65 11.49
C SER A 5 7.94 10.14 11.51
N GLY A 6 9.09 9.76 12.06
CA GLY A 6 9.36 8.35 12.36
C GLY A 6 8.37 7.78 13.39
N THR A 7 8.49 6.49 13.71
CA THR A 7 7.63 5.80 14.70
C THR A 7 7.73 6.38 16.12
N THR A 8 8.72 7.25 16.38
CA THR A 8 9.00 7.89 17.67
C THR A 8 8.25 9.21 17.91
N GLY A 9 7.44 9.69 16.96
CA GLY A 9 6.57 10.86 17.13
C GLY A 9 7.26 12.24 17.03
N ARG A 10 8.55 12.37 17.38
CA ARG A 10 9.33 13.60 17.12
C ARG A 10 9.83 13.64 15.67
N PRO A 11 9.50 14.67 14.87
CA PRO A 11 10.00 14.81 13.52
C PRO A 11 11.53 14.94 13.47
N LYS A 12 12.18 14.21 12.56
CA LYS A 12 13.61 14.36 12.27
C LYS A 12 13.78 15.09 10.94
N GLY A 13 14.66 16.08 10.87
CA GLY A 13 14.93 16.82 9.64
C GLY A 13 15.98 16.10 8.80
N VAL A 14 15.57 15.44 7.72
CA VAL A 14 16.47 14.75 6.78
C VAL A 14 17.18 15.78 5.90
N MET A 15 18.51 15.77 5.92
CA MET A 15 19.33 16.64 5.08
C MET A 15 19.58 15.95 3.73
N LEU A 16 18.96 16.48 2.68
CA LEU A 16 19.14 16.03 1.31
C LEU A 16 19.88 17.12 0.53
N SER A 17 20.98 16.74 -0.11
CA SER A 17 21.74 17.60 -1.01
C SER A 17 21.02 17.74 -2.36
N HIS A 18 21.42 18.75 -3.13
CA HIS A 18 20.97 18.92 -4.51
C HIS A 18 21.30 17.68 -5.37
N ALA A 19 22.50 17.11 -5.19
CA ALA A 19 22.93 15.90 -5.89
C ALA A 19 22.06 14.69 -5.53
N ASN A 20 21.64 14.53 -4.27
CA ASN A 20 20.77 13.42 -3.88
C ASN A 20 19.43 13.47 -4.62
N MET A 21 18.80 14.65 -4.66
CA MET A 21 17.49 14.82 -5.29
C MET A 21 17.54 14.63 -6.81
N LEU A 22 18.54 15.24 -7.49
CA LEU A 22 18.63 15.17 -8.95
C LEU A 22 19.07 13.79 -9.45
N SER A 23 20.02 13.13 -8.76
CA SER A 23 20.42 11.76 -9.12
C SER A 23 19.25 10.79 -9.01
N ASN A 24 18.45 10.89 -7.94
CA ASN A 24 17.28 10.05 -7.76
C ASN A 24 16.19 10.31 -8.81
N ALA A 25 15.85 11.58 -9.07
CA ALA A 25 14.89 11.94 -10.11
C ALA A 25 15.34 11.46 -11.50
N ARG A 26 16.64 11.58 -11.82
CA ARG A 26 17.21 11.05 -13.07
C ARG A 26 17.09 9.53 -13.14
N ALA A 27 17.45 8.81 -12.09
CA ALA A 27 17.41 7.36 -12.05
C ALA A 27 15.98 6.81 -12.23
N CYS A 28 14.96 7.54 -11.76
CA CYS A 28 13.56 7.14 -11.94
C CYS A 28 13.11 7.12 -13.42
N LEU A 29 13.73 7.90 -14.31
CA LEU A 29 13.43 7.89 -15.75
C LEU A 29 13.76 6.57 -16.44
N ASP A 30 14.52 5.69 -15.79
CA ASP A 30 14.80 4.35 -16.32
C ASP A 30 13.65 3.38 -16.05
N THR A 31 12.80 3.66 -15.05
CA THR A 31 11.68 2.77 -14.66
C THR A 31 10.43 3.00 -15.50
N PHE A 32 10.16 4.25 -15.87
CA PHE A 32 9.09 4.63 -16.79
C PHE A 32 9.48 5.86 -17.63
N VAL A 33 9.00 5.88 -18.87
CA VAL A 33 9.30 6.97 -19.82
C VAL A 33 8.39 8.17 -19.57
N VAL A 34 9.01 9.34 -19.39
CA VAL A 34 8.35 10.64 -19.31
C VAL A 34 8.84 11.55 -20.42
N THR A 35 7.89 12.22 -21.07
CA THR A 35 8.10 13.10 -22.22
C THR A 35 7.55 14.50 -21.94
N ALA A 36 7.92 15.49 -22.75
CA ALA A 36 7.40 16.85 -22.61
C ALA A 36 5.87 16.95 -22.86
N ASP A 37 5.29 15.99 -23.58
CA ASP A 37 3.85 15.92 -23.86
C ASP A 37 3.04 15.34 -22.69
N ASP A 38 3.72 14.84 -21.65
CA ASP A 38 3.06 14.27 -20.50
C ASP A 38 2.45 15.33 -19.56
N LEU A 39 1.29 14.99 -19.01
CA LEU A 39 0.56 15.80 -18.04
C LEU A 39 0.39 15.01 -16.75
N PHE A 40 0.98 15.53 -15.68
CA PHE A 40 0.84 15.01 -14.32
C PHE A 40 -0.30 15.73 -13.61
N LEU A 41 -0.97 15.02 -12.70
CA LEU A 41 -1.88 15.63 -11.73
C LEU A 41 -1.28 15.46 -10.32
N SER A 42 -0.80 16.58 -9.76
CA SER A 42 -0.24 16.65 -8.41
C SER A 42 -1.33 16.92 -7.38
N PHE A 43 -1.42 16.05 -6.38
CA PHE A 43 -2.32 16.23 -5.23
C PHE A 43 -1.68 15.83 -3.90
N LEU A 44 -0.48 15.24 -3.95
CA LEU A 44 0.31 14.93 -2.77
C LEU A 44 1.02 16.22 -2.29
N PRO A 45 1.27 16.39 -0.98
CA PRO A 45 1.99 17.55 -0.50
C PRO A 45 3.43 17.59 -1.00
N LEU A 46 3.88 18.75 -1.51
CA LEU A 46 5.28 18.98 -1.88
C LEU A 46 6.26 18.92 -0.69
N SER A 47 5.76 18.88 0.55
CA SER A 47 6.58 18.58 1.73
C SER A 47 7.02 17.12 1.78
N HIS A 48 6.37 16.22 1.04
CA HIS A 48 6.73 14.80 0.95
C HIS A 48 7.73 14.56 -0.20
N THR A 49 8.80 13.84 0.07
CA THR A 49 9.91 13.64 -0.88
C THR A 49 9.48 12.92 -2.16
N PHE A 50 8.48 12.03 -2.08
CA PHE A 50 7.94 11.31 -3.25
C PHE A 50 7.38 12.28 -4.31
N GLU A 51 6.46 13.15 -3.90
CA GLU A 51 5.88 14.15 -4.80
C GLU A 51 6.92 15.19 -5.21
N ARG A 52 7.75 15.64 -4.26
CA ARG A 52 8.81 16.62 -4.56
C ARG A 52 9.77 16.13 -5.64
N THR A 53 10.07 14.83 -5.68
CA THR A 53 11.04 14.26 -6.60
C THR A 53 10.41 13.91 -7.94
N LEU A 54 9.33 13.12 -7.92
CA LEU A 54 8.72 12.62 -9.16
C LEU A 54 7.71 13.60 -9.76
N GLY A 55 6.95 14.32 -8.93
CA GLY A 55 5.92 15.25 -9.38
C GLY A 55 6.46 16.62 -9.75
N TYR A 56 7.60 17.02 -9.16
CA TYR A 56 8.19 18.35 -9.36
C TYR A 56 9.56 18.32 -10.04
N TYR A 57 10.59 17.69 -9.47
CA TYR A 57 11.93 17.74 -10.09
C TYR A 57 12.00 16.97 -11.41
N LEU A 58 11.44 15.76 -11.45
CA LEU A 58 11.43 14.95 -12.67
C LEU A 58 10.68 15.65 -13.82
N THR A 59 9.56 16.32 -13.53
CA THR A 59 8.75 17.02 -14.54
C THR A 59 9.48 18.25 -15.07
N VAL A 60 10.15 19.02 -14.20
CA VAL A 60 11.04 20.12 -14.61
C VAL A 60 12.19 19.62 -15.48
N MET A 61 12.78 18.47 -15.15
CA MET A 61 13.88 17.87 -15.94
C MET A 61 13.45 17.35 -17.32
N THR A 62 12.18 17.01 -17.49
CA THR A 62 11.65 16.38 -18.72
C THR A 62 10.84 17.35 -19.59
N GLY A 63 10.50 18.54 -19.07
CA GLY A 63 9.62 19.48 -19.73
C GLY A 63 8.14 19.10 -19.67
N ALA A 64 7.77 18.09 -18.85
CA ALA A 64 6.39 17.67 -18.68
C ALA A 64 5.57 18.74 -17.91
N THR A 65 4.26 18.75 -18.15
CA THR A 65 3.35 19.69 -17.47
C THR A 65 2.81 19.09 -16.18
N VAL A 66 2.67 19.92 -15.13
CA VAL A 66 2.05 19.53 -13.87
C VAL A 66 0.82 20.40 -13.62
N ALA A 67 -0.35 19.77 -13.53
CA ALA A 67 -1.55 20.40 -13.00
C ALA A 67 -1.66 20.09 -11.50
N PHE A 68 -2.06 21.08 -10.69
CA PHE A 68 -2.31 20.88 -9.27
C PHE A 68 -3.81 20.67 -9.03
N ALA A 69 -4.16 19.57 -8.38
CA ALA A 69 -5.52 19.30 -7.95
C ALA A 69 -5.97 20.34 -6.91
N ARG A 70 -7.25 20.69 -6.93
CA ARG A 70 -7.83 21.66 -5.99
C ARG A 70 -7.83 21.13 -4.57
N SER A 71 -8.13 19.84 -4.40
CA SER A 71 -8.10 19.12 -3.13
C SER A 71 -8.34 17.61 -3.31
N ILE A 72 -8.05 16.78 -2.29
CA ILE A 72 -8.35 15.34 -2.33
C ILE A 72 -9.85 15.04 -2.54
N PRO A 73 -10.81 15.76 -1.90
CA PRO A 73 -12.24 15.59 -2.18
C PRO A 73 -12.62 15.85 -3.64
N GLN A 74 -11.97 16.80 -4.31
CA GLN A 74 -12.24 17.18 -5.70
C GLN A 74 -11.42 16.36 -6.73
N LEU A 75 -10.53 15.47 -6.26
CA LEU A 75 -9.61 14.72 -7.12
C LEU A 75 -10.31 13.95 -8.24
N SER A 76 -11.50 13.38 -7.97
CA SER A 76 -12.25 12.62 -8.98
C SER A 76 -12.75 13.51 -10.13
N GLU A 77 -13.09 14.76 -9.86
CA GLU A 77 -13.52 15.74 -10.87
C GLU A 77 -12.30 16.29 -11.61
N ASP A 78 -11.21 16.57 -10.88
CA ASP A 78 -9.95 17.05 -11.44
C ASP A 78 -9.36 16.01 -12.41
N LEU A 79 -9.38 14.72 -12.08
CA LEU A 79 -8.93 13.64 -12.97
C LEU A 79 -9.70 13.63 -14.31
N GLN A 80 -11.01 13.83 -14.27
CA GLN A 80 -11.86 13.83 -15.46
C GLN A 80 -11.71 15.12 -16.29
N THR A 81 -11.44 16.25 -15.63
CA THR A 81 -11.28 17.54 -16.29
C THR A 81 -9.88 17.69 -16.90
N ILE A 82 -8.85 17.44 -16.10
CA ILE A 82 -7.44 17.59 -16.48
C ILE A 82 -6.99 16.45 -17.39
N ARG A 83 -7.52 15.23 -17.16
CA ARG A 83 -7.18 14.02 -17.92
C ARG A 83 -5.66 13.80 -17.97
N PRO A 84 -4.98 13.47 -16.86
CA PRO A 84 -3.52 13.29 -16.87
C PRO A 84 -3.08 12.07 -17.69
N THR A 85 -1.81 12.06 -18.11
CA THR A 85 -1.15 10.90 -18.74
C THR A 85 -0.33 10.09 -17.73
N LEU A 86 0.17 10.72 -16.67
CA LEU A 86 0.81 10.05 -15.55
C LEU A 86 0.21 10.47 -14.22
N LEU A 87 0.16 9.52 -13.29
CA LEU A 87 -0.28 9.77 -11.92
C LEU A 87 0.71 9.18 -10.93
N ILE A 88 1.24 10.02 -10.05
CA ILE A 88 2.00 9.60 -8.88
C ILE A 88 1.02 9.57 -7.72
N SER A 89 0.92 8.42 -7.04
CA SER A 89 -0.10 8.24 -6.02
C SER A 89 0.33 7.23 -4.96
N VAL A 90 -0.42 7.21 -3.87
CA VAL A 90 -0.29 6.26 -2.76
C VAL A 90 -1.35 5.16 -2.87
N PRO A 91 -1.12 3.96 -2.29
CA PRO A 91 -2.04 2.82 -2.36
C PRO A 91 -3.49 3.14 -2.05
N ARG A 92 -3.73 3.96 -1.01
CA ARG A 92 -5.06 4.34 -0.54
C ARG A 92 -5.96 4.95 -1.63
N ILE A 93 -5.39 5.65 -2.60
CA ILE A 93 -6.18 6.22 -3.70
C ILE A 93 -6.66 5.12 -4.66
N TYR A 94 -5.78 4.17 -4.99
CA TYR A 94 -6.12 3.01 -5.80
C TYR A 94 -7.15 2.12 -5.10
N GLU A 95 -6.97 1.88 -3.80
CA GLU A 95 -7.90 1.13 -2.96
C GLU A 95 -9.28 1.80 -2.89
N ARG A 96 -9.34 3.13 -2.75
CA ARG A 96 -10.60 3.88 -2.77
C ARG A 96 -11.33 3.72 -4.10
N VAL A 97 -10.60 3.82 -5.22
CA VAL A 97 -11.19 3.62 -6.55
C VAL A 97 -11.63 2.17 -6.72
N TYR A 98 -10.84 1.21 -6.24
CA TYR A 98 -11.19 -0.21 -6.25
C TYR A 98 -12.46 -0.50 -5.44
N GLY A 99 -12.58 0.04 -4.23
CA GLY A 99 -13.79 -0.06 -3.40
C GLY A 99 -15.02 0.49 -4.12
N ALA A 100 -14.91 1.66 -4.74
CA ALA A 100 -16.01 2.25 -5.51
C ALA A 100 -16.40 1.40 -6.75
N ILE A 101 -15.44 0.72 -7.38
CA ILE A 101 -15.71 -0.24 -8.45
C ILE A 101 -16.48 -1.45 -7.89
N ARG A 102 -16.01 -2.01 -6.77
CA ARG A 102 -16.66 -3.17 -6.12
C ARG A 102 -18.11 -2.88 -5.73
N THR A 103 -18.38 -1.76 -5.07
CA THR A 103 -19.75 -1.36 -4.70
C THR A 103 -20.66 -1.29 -5.92
N LYS A 104 -20.22 -0.66 -7.01
CA LYS A 104 -21.02 -0.58 -8.26
C LYS A 104 -21.21 -1.93 -8.93
N LEU A 105 -20.27 -2.86 -8.80
CA LEU A 105 -20.41 -4.23 -9.31
C LEU A 105 -21.41 -5.03 -8.45
N GLU A 106 -21.40 -4.84 -7.14
CA GLU A 106 -22.34 -5.44 -6.19
C GLU A 106 -23.77 -4.92 -6.38
N GLU A 107 -23.97 -3.65 -6.70
CA GLU A 107 -25.28 -3.12 -7.11
C GLU A 107 -25.71 -3.59 -8.52
N GLY A 108 -24.75 -4.05 -9.32
CA GLY A 108 -24.95 -4.43 -10.71
C GLY A 108 -25.49 -5.86 -10.91
N SER A 109 -26.09 -6.10 -12.08
CA SER A 109 -26.55 -7.42 -12.51
C SER A 109 -25.42 -8.47 -12.53
N PRO A 110 -25.69 -9.77 -12.30
CA PRO A 110 -24.69 -10.85 -12.37
C PRO A 110 -23.91 -10.89 -13.70
N VAL A 111 -24.54 -10.50 -14.81
CA VAL A 111 -23.90 -10.41 -16.13
C VAL A 111 -22.79 -9.36 -16.15
N LYS A 112 -23.04 -8.17 -15.59
CA LYS A 112 -22.02 -7.11 -15.46
C LYS A 112 -20.83 -7.57 -14.62
N ARG A 113 -21.08 -8.29 -13.52
CA ARG A 113 -20.01 -8.85 -12.67
C ARG A 113 -19.16 -9.87 -13.42
N LYS A 114 -19.79 -10.81 -14.15
CA LYS A 114 -19.09 -11.80 -14.99
C LYS A 114 -18.27 -11.12 -16.09
N LEU A 115 -18.85 -10.12 -16.76
CA LEU A 115 -18.17 -9.37 -17.83
C LEU A 115 -16.96 -8.60 -17.30
N PHE A 116 -17.10 -7.97 -16.12
CA PHE A 116 -15.98 -7.29 -15.46
C PHE A 116 -14.86 -8.25 -15.11
N LYS A 117 -15.19 -9.39 -14.49
CA LYS A 117 -14.21 -10.43 -14.17
C LYS A 117 -13.51 -10.94 -15.43
N LEU A 118 -14.25 -11.21 -16.51
CA LEU A 118 -13.68 -11.63 -17.78
C LEU A 118 -12.73 -10.58 -18.36
N ALA A 119 -13.07 -9.29 -18.28
CA ALA A 119 -12.20 -8.20 -18.72
C ALA A 119 -10.89 -8.18 -17.92
N VAL A 120 -10.95 -8.19 -16.58
CA VAL A 120 -9.77 -8.20 -15.72
C VAL A 120 -8.90 -9.43 -15.96
N ASP A 121 -9.49 -10.63 -16.00
CA ASP A 121 -8.76 -11.88 -16.20
C ASP A 121 -8.09 -11.93 -17.59
N THR A 122 -8.78 -11.47 -18.64
CA THR A 122 -8.22 -11.40 -20.01
C THR A 122 -7.09 -10.37 -20.09
N GLY A 123 -7.28 -9.17 -19.55
CA GLY A 123 -6.25 -8.14 -19.60
C GLY A 123 -5.04 -8.48 -18.73
N TRP A 124 -5.24 -9.16 -17.60
CA TRP A 124 -4.14 -9.67 -16.78
C TRP A 124 -3.32 -10.73 -17.53
N ALA A 125 -3.99 -11.67 -18.21
CA ALA A 125 -3.30 -12.66 -19.05
C ALA A 125 -2.54 -12.01 -20.22
N ARG A 126 -3.08 -10.93 -20.81
CA ARG A 126 -2.38 -10.12 -21.82
C ARG A 126 -1.14 -9.44 -21.24
N PHE A 127 -1.24 -8.89 -20.03
CA PHE A 127 -0.11 -8.31 -19.32
C PHE A 127 0.98 -9.36 -19.08
N GLU A 128 0.65 -10.51 -18.50
CA GLU A 128 1.62 -11.60 -18.28
C GLU A 128 2.28 -12.08 -19.58
N CYS A 129 1.53 -12.10 -20.68
CA CYS A 129 2.07 -12.42 -22.00
C CYS A 129 3.05 -11.34 -22.51
N ALA A 130 2.69 -10.06 -22.37
CA ALA A 130 3.57 -8.94 -22.73
C ALA A 130 4.85 -8.89 -21.88
N GLN A 131 4.80 -9.42 -20.66
CA GLN A 131 5.94 -9.53 -19.76
C GLN A 131 6.78 -10.81 -20.00
N GLY A 132 6.43 -11.64 -20.99
CA GLY A 132 7.14 -12.87 -21.31
C GLY A 132 6.91 -14.03 -20.34
N ARG A 133 5.90 -13.93 -19.45
CA ARG A 133 5.61 -14.91 -18.39
C ARG A 133 4.45 -15.85 -18.72
N ALA A 134 3.69 -15.57 -19.79
CA ALA A 134 2.60 -16.41 -20.25
C ALA A 134 2.54 -16.50 -21.79
N PRO A 135 2.05 -17.61 -22.36
CA PRO A 135 1.82 -17.72 -23.79
C PRO A 135 0.62 -16.89 -24.24
N TRP A 136 0.53 -16.66 -25.55
CA TRP A 136 -0.64 -16.03 -26.16
C TRP A 136 -1.91 -16.88 -26.00
N GLN A 137 -3.07 -16.25 -25.81
CA GLN A 137 -4.36 -16.94 -25.63
C GLN A 137 -5.43 -16.41 -26.60
N VAL A 138 -6.32 -17.30 -27.06
CA VAL A 138 -7.44 -16.95 -27.97
C VAL A 138 -8.40 -15.92 -27.35
N SER A 139 -8.54 -15.93 -26.02
CA SER A 139 -9.33 -14.93 -25.26
C SER A 139 -8.88 -13.50 -25.55
N PHE A 140 -7.65 -13.27 -26.01
CA PHE A 140 -7.12 -11.95 -26.32
C PHE A 140 -7.84 -11.28 -27.49
N LEU A 141 -8.49 -12.07 -28.36
CA LEU A 141 -9.33 -11.55 -29.44
C LEU A 141 -10.59 -10.84 -28.90
N LEU A 142 -11.03 -11.15 -27.68
CA LEU A 142 -12.14 -10.48 -27.01
C LEU A 142 -11.75 -9.11 -26.44
N TRP A 143 -10.45 -8.83 -26.32
CA TRP A 143 -9.96 -7.64 -25.63
C TRP A 143 -10.47 -6.31 -26.20
N PRO A 144 -10.50 -6.05 -27.52
CA PRO A 144 -11.02 -4.78 -28.04
C PRO A 144 -12.47 -4.50 -27.60
N LEU A 145 -13.29 -5.56 -27.53
CA LEU A 145 -14.67 -5.47 -27.05
C LEU A 145 -14.73 -5.24 -25.52
N LEU A 146 -13.98 -6.03 -24.76
CA LEU A 146 -13.92 -5.93 -23.28
C LEU A 146 -13.38 -4.58 -22.84
N GLN A 147 -12.36 -4.07 -23.54
CA GLN A 147 -11.77 -2.77 -23.30
C GLN A 147 -12.82 -1.67 -23.47
N LYS A 148 -13.56 -1.67 -24.59
CA LYS A 148 -14.59 -0.65 -24.85
C LYS A 148 -15.78 -0.74 -23.89
N LEU A 149 -16.23 -1.95 -23.56
CA LEU A 149 -17.44 -2.15 -22.75
C LEU A 149 -17.22 -1.98 -21.25
N VAL A 150 -16.01 -2.31 -20.77
CA VAL A 150 -15.67 -2.38 -19.34
C VAL A 150 -14.52 -1.44 -19.01
N ALA A 151 -13.32 -1.71 -19.55
CA ALA A 151 -12.11 -1.07 -19.07
C ALA A 151 -12.12 0.44 -19.26
N GLN A 152 -12.48 0.91 -20.47
CA GLN A 152 -12.51 2.33 -20.78
C GLN A 152 -13.48 3.10 -19.86
N LYS A 153 -14.63 2.52 -19.49
CA LYS A 153 -15.56 3.17 -18.54
C LYS A 153 -14.98 3.40 -17.15
N VAL A 154 -14.04 2.55 -16.74
CA VAL A 154 -13.30 2.73 -15.48
C VAL A 154 -12.17 3.72 -15.68
N LEU A 155 -11.38 3.56 -16.74
CA LEU A 155 -10.24 4.43 -17.04
C LEU A 155 -10.63 5.88 -17.36
N ASP A 156 -11.81 6.10 -17.96
CA ASP A 156 -12.37 7.43 -18.25
C ASP A 156 -12.56 8.25 -16.96
N LYS A 157 -12.88 7.59 -15.84
CA LYS A 157 -12.95 8.26 -14.53
C LYS A 157 -11.60 8.70 -14.00
N LEU A 158 -10.51 8.11 -14.51
CA LEU A 158 -9.13 8.50 -14.24
C LEU A 158 -8.59 9.45 -15.32
N GLY A 159 -9.44 9.91 -16.26
CA GLY A 159 -9.07 10.82 -17.34
C GLY A 159 -8.99 10.18 -18.73
N GLY A 160 -9.04 8.85 -18.82
CA GLY A 160 -9.18 8.07 -20.06
C GLY A 160 -7.93 7.99 -20.95
N ARG A 161 -6.85 8.72 -20.62
CA ARG A 161 -5.58 8.72 -21.37
C ARG A 161 -4.34 8.45 -20.52
N MET A 162 -4.53 7.92 -19.32
CA MET A 162 -3.43 7.57 -18.42
C MET A 162 -2.61 6.44 -19.03
N ARG A 163 -1.30 6.67 -19.13
CA ARG A 163 -0.31 5.78 -19.73
C ARG A 163 0.35 4.91 -18.66
N VAL A 164 0.61 5.50 -17.50
CA VAL A 164 1.27 4.86 -16.36
C VAL A 164 0.74 5.46 -15.06
N ALA A 165 0.51 4.60 -14.07
CA ALA A 165 0.27 5.02 -12.70
C ALA A 165 1.40 4.49 -11.79
N ILE A 166 1.92 5.34 -10.92
CA ILE A 166 3.01 5.02 -10.00
C ILE A 166 2.43 4.91 -8.60
N SER A 167 2.76 3.83 -7.89
CA SER A 167 2.39 3.60 -6.50
C SER A 167 3.63 3.58 -5.61
N GLY A 168 3.60 4.34 -4.52
CA GLY A 168 4.68 4.36 -3.53
C GLY A 168 4.21 4.86 -2.16
N GLY A 169 5.13 4.83 -1.19
CA GLY A 169 4.89 5.30 0.18
C GLY A 169 4.20 4.29 1.11
N ALA A 170 3.56 3.26 0.57
CA ALA A 170 3.05 2.08 1.27
C ALA A 170 2.93 0.90 0.30
N ALA A 171 2.70 -0.30 0.82
CA ALA A 171 2.44 -1.49 -0.01
C ALA A 171 1.07 -1.38 -0.70
N LEU A 172 1.02 -1.71 -1.99
CA LEU A 172 -0.23 -1.90 -2.73
C LEU A 172 -0.53 -3.39 -2.83
N SER A 173 -1.77 -3.79 -2.50
CA SER A 173 -2.15 -5.20 -2.59
C SER A 173 -2.17 -5.69 -4.03
N LEU A 174 -1.72 -6.94 -4.24
CA LEU A 174 -1.72 -7.58 -5.56
C LEU A 174 -3.12 -7.64 -6.18
N GLU A 175 -4.17 -7.76 -5.37
CA GLU A 175 -5.55 -7.75 -5.85
C GLU A 175 -5.91 -6.42 -6.54
N VAL A 176 -5.57 -5.30 -5.90
CA VAL A 176 -5.82 -3.96 -6.46
C VAL A 176 -4.97 -3.75 -7.71
N SER A 177 -3.68 -4.09 -7.65
CA SER A 177 -2.78 -4.03 -8.81
C SER A 177 -3.31 -4.84 -9.99
N ARG A 178 -3.75 -6.08 -9.75
CA ARG A 178 -4.29 -6.99 -10.77
C ARG A 178 -5.50 -6.41 -11.47
N VAL A 179 -6.38 -5.71 -10.74
CA VAL A 179 -7.56 -5.10 -11.34
C VAL A 179 -7.16 -3.96 -12.28
N PHE A 180 -6.32 -3.01 -11.86
CA PHE A 180 -5.95 -1.90 -12.73
C PHE A 180 -5.10 -2.34 -13.93
N VAL A 181 -4.09 -3.18 -13.69
CA VAL A 181 -3.26 -3.77 -14.76
C VAL A 181 -4.12 -4.60 -15.71
N GLY A 182 -5.05 -5.39 -15.18
CA GLY A 182 -6.01 -6.16 -15.98
C GLY A 182 -7.01 -5.32 -16.76
N LEU A 183 -7.28 -4.07 -16.35
CA LEU A 183 -8.04 -3.11 -17.14
C LEU A 183 -7.17 -2.35 -18.15
N GLY A 184 -5.88 -2.64 -18.23
CA GLY A 184 -4.96 -2.03 -19.20
C GLY A 184 -4.31 -0.74 -18.72
N LEU A 185 -4.37 -0.41 -17.42
CA LEU A 185 -3.58 0.65 -16.81
C LEU A 185 -2.38 0.06 -16.07
N PRO A 186 -1.15 0.18 -16.61
CA PRO A 186 0.05 -0.26 -15.91
C PRO A 186 0.21 0.49 -14.59
N ILE A 187 0.27 -0.26 -13.49
CA ILE A 187 0.71 0.25 -12.19
C ILE A 187 2.13 -0.23 -11.93
N VAL A 188 3.05 0.70 -11.74
CA VAL A 188 4.42 0.39 -11.29
C VAL A 188 4.57 0.77 -9.83
N GLN A 189 5.14 -0.13 -9.05
CA GLN A 189 5.43 0.10 -7.63
C GLN A 189 6.89 0.52 -7.46
N GLY A 190 7.14 1.39 -6.48
CA GLY A 190 8.48 1.76 -6.06
C GLY A 190 8.58 1.87 -4.55
N TYR A 191 9.78 1.65 -4.04
CA TYR A 191 10.06 1.68 -2.60
C TYR A 191 11.23 2.60 -2.28
N GLY A 192 11.10 3.25 -1.13
CA GLY A 192 12.18 3.92 -0.44
C GLY A 192 11.65 4.90 0.60
N LEU A 193 12.55 5.72 1.13
CA LEU A 193 12.35 6.52 2.33
C LEU A 193 12.67 7.99 2.06
N THR A 194 12.30 8.89 2.96
CA THR A 194 12.73 10.30 2.85
C THR A 194 14.26 10.41 2.85
N GLU A 195 14.90 9.55 3.63
CA GLU A 195 16.33 9.39 3.84
C GLU A 195 17.08 8.91 2.58
N THR A 196 16.37 8.50 1.52
CA THR A 196 16.93 7.98 0.27
C THR A 196 16.46 8.74 -0.96
N SER A 197 15.99 9.98 -0.78
CA SER A 197 15.74 10.97 -1.83
C SER A 197 14.78 10.68 -3.01
N PRO A 198 13.67 9.93 -2.93
CA PRO A 198 13.23 8.94 -1.96
C PRO A 198 13.31 7.51 -2.49
N VAL A 199 13.62 7.28 -3.76
CA VAL A 199 13.49 5.97 -4.39
C VAL A 199 14.76 5.15 -4.18
N ILE A 200 14.60 3.87 -3.85
CA ILE A 200 15.67 2.86 -3.77
C ILE A 200 15.45 1.86 -4.90
N THR A 201 14.22 1.37 -5.03
CA THR A 201 13.82 0.39 -6.06
C THR A 201 12.55 0.82 -6.79
N GLY A 202 12.39 0.36 -8.03
CA GLY A 202 11.17 0.58 -8.81
C GLY A 202 10.96 -0.49 -9.88
N ASN A 203 9.70 -0.83 -10.14
CA ASN A 203 9.35 -1.72 -11.25
C ASN A 203 9.52 -1.00 -12.58
N HIS A 204 10.15 -1.67 -13.54
CA HIS A 204 10.21 -1.20 -14.92
C HIS A 204 8.92 -1.60 -15.65
N LEU A 205 8.41 -0.76 -16.55
CA LEU A 205 7.22 -1.11 -17.33
C LEU A 205 7.37 -2.40 -18.14
N GLU A 206 8.56 -2.65 -18.66
CA GLU A 206 8.89 -3.82 -19.48
C GLU A 206 9.16 -5.08 -18.65
N ASN A 207 9.42 -4.91 -17.35
CA ASN A 207 9.72 -5.98 -16.39
C ASN A 207 9.08 -5.64 -15.04
N ASN A 208 7.75 -5.73 -15.00
CA ASN A 208 6.91 -5.37 -13.88
C ASN A 208 6.37 -6.62 -13.18
N PHE A 209 6.67 -6.73 -11.89
CA PHE A 209 6.04 -7.67 -10.97
C PHE A 209 5.16 -6.89 -10.00
N PRO A 210 3.83 -6.87 -10.19
CA PRO A 210 2.94 -5.97 -9.43
C PRO A 210 2.78 -6.28 -7.95
N ASP A 211 3.38 -7.35 -7.45
CA ASP A 211 3.54 -7.72 -6.03
C ASP A 211 4.91 -7.36 -5.45
N SER A 212 5.87 -6.95 -6.29
CA SER A 212 7.20 -6.50 -5.88
C SER A 212 7.30 -4.97 -5.86
N VAL A 213 8.35 -4.45 -5.24
CA VAL A 213 8.74 -3.02 -5.31
C VAL A 213 9.86 -2.77 -6.33
N GLY A 214 10.10 -3.75 -7.20
CA GLY A 214 11.02 -3.64 -8.33
C GLY A 214 12.49 -3.88 -8.01
N GLN A 215 13.35 -3.44 -8.93
CA GLN A 215 14.80 -3.61 -8.85
C GLN A 215 15.46 -2.30 -8.40
N PRO A 216 16.71 -2.34 -7.90
CA PRO A 216 17.47 -1.13 -7.59
C PRO A 216 17.49 -0.16 -8.78
N ILE A 217 17.22 1.11 -8.50
CA ILE A 217 17.36 2.14 -9.52
C ILE A 217 18.84 2.38 -9.83
N ARG A 218 19.10 3.06 -10.95
CA ARG A 218 20.46 3.40 -11.39
C ARG A 218 21.33 3.97 -10.26
N ASP A 219 22.57 3.49 -10.18
CA ASP A 219 23.61 3.91 -9.24
C ASP A 219 23.27 3.67 -7.76
N VAL A 220 22.21 2.91 -7.46
CA VAL A 220 21.81 2.52 -6.10
C VAL A 220 22.14 1.06 -5.87
N GLU A 221 22.94 0.81 -4.85
CA GLU A 221 23.27 -0.52 -4.36
C GLU A 221 22.29 -0.91 -3.25
N ILE A 222 21.95 -2.20 -3.19
CA ILE A 222 21.20 -2.79 -2.10
C ILE A 222 21.87 -4.06 -1.59
N ARG A 223 21.66 -4.37 -0.31
CA ARG A 223 22.01 -5.67 0.28
C ARG A 223 21.02 -6.03 1.38
N LEU A 224 21.00 -7.30 1.76
CA LEU A 224 20.31 -7.75 2.96
C LEU A 224 21.31 -7.81 4.12
N GLY A 225 21.03 -7.07 5.19
CA GLY A 225 21.79 -7.07 6.43
C GLY A 225 21.27 -8.11 7.42
N ALA A 226 21.54 -7.88 8.71
CA ALA A 226 20.99 -8.71 9.78
C ALA A 226 19.44 -8.71 9.74
N GLN A 227 18.82 -9.83 10.10
CA GLN A 227 17.35 -10.01 10.09
C GLN A 227 16.69 -9.78 8.71
N ASN A 228 17.45 -9.92 7.62
CA ASN A 228 17.01 -9.59 6.26
C ASN A 228 16.58 -8.12 6.10
N GLU A 229 17.18 -7.21 6.88
CA GLU A 229 17.01 -5.78 6.69
C GLU A 229 17.49 -5.36 5.31
N LEU A 230 16.68 -4.63 4.55
CA LEU A 230 17.14 -3.99 3.34
C LEU A 230 18.06 -2.82 3.70
N GLN A 231 19.29 -2.86 3.22
CA GLN A 231 20.24 -1.76 3.35
C GLN A 231 20.55 -1.20 1.98
N THR A 232 20.78 0.10 1.88
CA THR A 232 21.09 0.76 0.60
C THR A 232 22.26 1.71 0.70
N ARG A 233 23.00 1.84 -0.40
CA ARG A 233 24.10 2.79 -0.56
C ARG A 233 24.02 3.39 -1.95
N GLY A 234 24.29 4.67 -2.07
CA GLY A 234 24.26 5.35 -3.37
C GLY A 234 24.18 6.86 -3.25
N PRO A 235 24.15 7.57 -4.39
CA PRO A 235 24.07 9.02 -4.41
C PRO A 235 22.74 9.56 -3.88
N ASN A 236 21.73 8.71 -3.70
CA ASN A 236 20.41 9.03 -3.17
C ASN A 236 20.36 9.10 -1.63
N VAL A 237 21.34 8.55 -0.94
CA VAL A 237 21.37 8.50 0.55
C VAL A 237 21.57 9.91 1.12
N MET A 238 20.81 10.23 2.17
CA MET A 238 20.86 11.51 2.88
C MET A 238 22.25 11.84 3.41
N LEU A 239 22.51 13.13 3.66
CA LEU A 239 23.69 13.59 4.38
C LEU A 239 23.62 13.30 5.90
N GLY A 240 22.43 13.00 6.41
CA GLY A 240 22.15 12.76 7.82
C GLY A 240 20.94 13.55 8.33
N TYR A 241 20.72 13.49 9.64
CA TYR A 241 19.65 14.24 10.31
C TYR A 241 20.17 15.58 10.86
N TRP A 242 19.45 16.66 10.56
CA TRP A 242 19.72 18.02 11.02
C TRP A 242 19.80 18.08 12.55
N ASN A 243 20.94 18.58 13.07
CA ASN A 243 21.24 18.67 14.50
C ASN A 243 21.07 17.35 15.27
N ASN A 244 21.25 16.20 14.61
CA ASN A 244 21.13 14.90 15.26
C ASN A 244 22.18 13.90 14.73
N PRO A 245 23.47 14.08 15.11
CA PRO A 245 24.56 13.22 14.65
C PRO A 245 24.45 11.79 15.18
N GLN A 246 23.86 11.58 16.37
CA GLN A 246 23.65 10.24 16.91
C GLN A 246 22.66 9.45 16.06
N ALA A 247 21.47 10.00 15.79
CA ALA A 247 20.50 9.33 14.92
C ALA A 247 21.03 9.11 13.50
N THR A 248 21.98 9.92 13.05
CA THR A 248 22.65 9.75 11.75
C THR A 248 23.54 8.51 11.77
N ARG A 249 24.40 8.37 12.79
CA ARG A 249 25.26 7.18 12.97
C ARG A 249 24.47 5.90 13.25
N ASP A 250 23.30 6.01 13.89
CA ASP A 250 22.42 4.88 14.11
C ASP A 250 21.78 4.36 12.80
N MET A 251 21.76 5.18 11.76
CA MET A 251 21.10 4.89 10.48
C MET A 251 22.08 4.56 9.35
N ILE A 252 23.28 5.18 9.36
CA ILE A 252 24.29 5.04 8.32
C ILE A 252 25.57 4.49 8.95
N ASP A 253 26.04 3.35 8.45
CA ASP A 253 27.29 2.72 8.90
C ASP A 253 28.55 3.44 8.37
N ALA A 254 29.73 2.99 8.81
CA ALA A 254 31.01 3.59 8.43
C ALA A 254 31.32 3.42 6.93
N GLU A 255 30.74 2.41 6.29
CA GLU A 255 30.88 2.10 4.88
C GLU A 255 29.83 2.81 4.00
N GLY A 256 28.96 3.62 4.60
CA GLY A 256 27.95 4.44 3.93
C GLY A 256 26.64 3.71 3.61
N TRP A 257 26.40 2.53 4.18
CA TRP A 257 25.12 1.84 4.05
C TRP A 257 24.09 2.40 5.01
N LEU A 258 22.94 2.77 4.45
CA LEU A 258 21.76 3.18 5.18
C LEU A 258 20.88 1.96 5.50
N SER A 259 20.63 1.74 6.79
CA SER A 259 19.70 0.75 7.32
C SER A 259 18.26 1.25 7.21
N THR A 260 17.43 0.62 6.39
CA THR A 260 16.05 1.11 6.13
C THR A 260 15.09 0.86 7.30
N GLY A 261 15.41 -0.10 8.17
CA GLY A 261 14.51 -0.64 9.19
C GLY A 261 13.41 -1.55 8.62
N ASP A 262 13.42 -1.81 7.31
CA ASP A 262 12.43 -2.62 6.61
C ASP A 262 13.04 -3.97 6.21
N VAL A 263 12.28 -5.04 6.42
CA VAL A 263 12.65 -6.41 6.08
C VAL A 263 12.23 -6.70 4.67
N ALA A 264 13.13 -7.31 3.91
CA ALA A 264 12.88 -7.64 2.52
C ALA A 264 13.39 -9.03 2.15
N HIS A 265 12.89 -9.54 1.03
CA HIS A 265 13.55 -10.62 0.30
C HIS A 265 13.85 -10.17 -1.13
N ILE A 266 14.95 -10.67 -1.69
CA ILE A 266 15.38 -10.39 -3.06
C ILE A 266 15.26 -11.68 -3.85
N SER A 267 14.46 -11.65 -4.91
CA SER A 267 14.27 -12.79 -5.81
C SER A 267 15.51 -13.03 -6.69
N ALA A 268 15.58 -14.21 -7.33
CA ALA A 268 16.65 -14.54 -8.26
C ALA A 268 16.74 -13.58 -9.47
N THR A 269 15.63 -12.91 -9.81
CA THR A 269 15.58 -11.89 -10.86
C THR A 269 15.95 -10.49 -10.35
N GLY A 270 16.36 -10.35 -9.09
CA GLY A 270 16.75 -9.08 -8.48
C GLY A 270 15.58 -8.19 -8.03
N HIS A 271 14.33 -8.64 -8.16
CA HIS A 271 13.18 -7.90 -7.63
C HIS A 271 13.12 -8.00 -6.11
N VAL A 272 12.90 -6.86 -5.48
CA VAL A 272 12.78 -6.70 -4.05
C VAL A 272 11.32 -6.76 -3.64
N TYR A 273 11.07 -7.45 -2.53
CA TYR A 273 9.77 -7.57 -1.91
C TYR A 273 9.90 -7.18 -0.45
N ILE A 274 9.22 -6.10 -0.06
CA ILE A 274 9.18 -5.66 1.33
C ILE A 274 8.19 -6.55 2.06
N THR A 275 8.66 -7.23 3.11
CA THR A 275 7.82 -8.10 3.91
C THR A 275 7.32 -7.39 5.15
N GLY A 276 8.03 -6.40 5.70
CA GLY A 276 7.56 -5.67 6.88
C GLY A 276 8.58 -4.67 7.42
N ARG A 277 8.33 -4.13 8.62
CA ARG A 277 9.32 -3.32 9.35
C ARG A 277 9.87 -4.09 10.53
N ILE A 278 11.17 -4.04 10.80
CA ILE A 278 11.81 -4.72 11.94
C ILE A 278 11.13 -4.37 13.26
N LYS A 279 10.74 -3.10 13.44
CA LYS A 279 10.08 -2.62 14.67
C LYS A 279 8.60 -2.99 14.77
N GLU A 280 8.00 -3.54 13.71
CA GLU A 280 6.57 -3.85 13.62
C GLU A 280 6.29 -5.33 13.36
N ILE A 281 7.29 -6.13 12.97
CA ILE A 281 7.15 -7.58 12.82
C ILE A 281 6.80 -8.17 14.18
N ILE A 282 5.70 -8.91 14.19
CA ILE A 282 5.26 -9.67 15.33
C ILE A 282 6.11 -10.94 15.41
N VAL A 283 6.78 -11.14 16.53
CA VAL A 283 7.47 -12.41 16.83
C VAL A 283 6.60 -13.18 17.83
N MET A 284 5.99 -14.24 17.34
CA MET A 284 5.13 -15.14 18.12
C MET A 284 5.95 -15.95 19.13
N SER A 285 5.32 -16.51 20.16
CA SER A 285 6.02 -17.34 21.16
C SER A 285 6.64 -18.62 20.58
N ASN A 286 6.11 -19.09 19.44
CA ASN A 286 6.66 -20.22 18.67
C ASN A 286 7.80 -19.82 17.71
N GLY A 287 8.22 -18.54 17.70
CA GLY A 287 9.30 -18.02 16.86
C GLY A 287 8.86 -17.58 15.46
N GLU A 288 7.59 -17.75 15.09
CA GLU A 288 7.07 -17.30 13.80
C GLU A 288 7.10 -15.77 13.70
N LYS A 289 7.57 -15.27 12.55
CA LYS A 289 7.69 -13.84 12.26
C LYS A 289 6.60 -13.41 11.30
N ILE A 290 5.71 -12.56 11.80
CA ILE A 290 4.52 -12.14 11.07
C ILE A 290 4.57 -10.63 10.87
N PRO A 291 4.61 -10.17 9.61
CA PRO A 291 4.36 -8.77 9.30
C PRO A 291 2.86 -8.48 9.38
N PRO A 292 2.40 -7.65 10.31
CA PRO A 292 0.98 -7.45 10.54
C PRO A 292 0.29 -6.62 9.45
N ASN A 293 1.01 -5.68 8.83
CA ASN A 293 0.42 -4.67 7.93
C ASN A 293 -0.30 -5.30 6.72
N ASP A 294 0.29 -6.31 6.08
CA ASP A 294 -0.30 -6.95 4.91
C ASP A 294 -1.58 -7.70 5.28
N MET A 295 -1.59 -8.35 6.45
CA MET A 295 -2.78 -9.02 6.98
C MET A 295 -3.89 -8.00 7.29
N GLU A 296 -3.55 -6.88 7.92
CA GLU A 296 -4.50 -5.81 8.24
C GLU A 296 -5.14 -5.24 6.97
N LEU A 297 -4.33 -4.95 5.94
CA LEU A 297 -4.80 -4.46 4.65
C LEU A 297 -5.73 -5.48 3.97
N ALA A 298 -5.34 -6.77 3.96
CA ALA A 298 -6.17 -7.83 3.40
C ALA A 298 -7.52 -7.95 4.13
N ILE A 299 -7.53 -7.84 5.47
CA ILE A 299 -8.78 -7.89 6.24
C ILE A 299 -9.66 -6.67 5.93
N MET A 300 -9.07 -5.47 5.80
CA MET A 300 -9.79 -4.23 5.46
C MET A 300 -10.37 -4.22 4.03
N HIS A 301 -10.07 -5.21 3.18
CA HIS A 301 -10.81 -5.40 1.91
C HIS A 301 -12.27 -5.83 2.13
N ASP A 302 -12.61 -6.30 3.33
CA ASP A 302 -13.97 -6.62 3.71
C ASP A 302 -14.66 -5.35 4.25
N PRO A 303 -15.82 -4.93 3.67
CA PRO A 303 -16.52 -3.70 4.05
C PRO A 303 -16.96 -3.63 5.52
N LEU A 304 -16.94 -4.76 6.25
CA LEU A 304 -17.25 -4.78 7.66
C LEU A 304 -16.21 -4.04 8.52
N PHE A 305 -14.95 -3.94 8.06
CA PHE A 305 -13.85 -3.40 8.85
C PHE A 305 -13.35 -2.06 8.28
N ASP A 306 -13.37 -1.03 9.12
CA ASP A 306 -12.80 0.28 8.79
C ASP A 306 -11.31 0.38 9.14
N GLN A 307 -10.90 -0.21 10.26
CA GLN A 307 -9.51 -0.19 10.74
C GLN A 307 -9.20 -1.51 11.43
N VAL A 308 -8.01 -2.07 11.19
CA VAL A 308 -7.59 -3.35 11.77
C VAL A 308 -6.17 -3.25 12.28
N MET A 309 -5.91 -3.86 13.44
CA MET A 309 -4.59 -4.04 14.03
C MET A 309 -4.44 -5.50 14.43
N ILE A 310 -3.50 -6.19 13.83
CA ILE A 310 -3.08 -7.54 14.24
C ILE A 310 -2.17 -7.42 15.46
N PHE A 311 -2.41 -8.29 16.44
CA PHE A 311 -1.65 -8.39 17.67
C PHE A 311 -1.30 -9.85 17.95
N GLY A 312 -0.10 -10.09 18.49
CA GLY A 312 0.34 -11.42 18.92
C GLY A 312 1.79 -11.50 19.37
N GLU A 313 2.42 -10.37 19.68
CA GLU A 313 3.83 -10.32 20.10
C GLU A 313 4.03 -11.17 21.35
N ALA A 314 4.93 -12.16 21.28
CA ALA A 314 5.20 -13.13 22.34
C ALA A 314 3.99 -13.97 22.79
N HIS A 315 2.94 -14.09 21.96
CA HIS A 315 1.75 -14.91 22.23
C HIS A 315 1.68 -16.15 21.31
N PRO A 316 0.91 -17.20 21.68
CA PRO A 316 0.83 -18.43 20.91
C PRO A 316 0.01 -18.32 19.61
N TYR A 317 -0.85 -17.30 19.48
CA TYR A 317 -1.67 -17.06 18.29
C TYR A 317 -1.98 -15.58 18.10
N LEU A 318 -2.37 -15.22 16.87
CA LEU A 318 -2.73 -13.85 16.52
C LEU A 318 -4.18 -13.55 16.89
N ILE A 319 -4.42 -12.32 17.29
CA ILE A 319 -5.74 -11.72 17.41
C ILE A 319 -5.84 -10.50 16.49
N ALA A 320 -7.07 -10.15 16.10
CA ALA A 320 -7.35 -8.90 15.41
C ALA A 320 -8.09 -7.95 16.34
N VAL A 321 -7.62 -6.71 16.46
CA VAL A 321 -8.40 -5.60 17.03
C VAL A 321 -8.95 -4.82 15.85
N ALA A 322 -10.27 -4.81 15.67
CA ALA A 322 -10.90 -4.28 14.47
C ALA A 322 -12.01 -3.28 14.80
N VAL A 323 -11.95 -2.11 14.18
CA VAL A 323 -13.03 -1.11 14.18
C VAL A 323 -14.01 -1.49 13.07
N ILE A 324 -15.28 -1.65 13.43
CA ILE A 324 -16.34 -2.00 12.49
C ILE A 324 -16.94 -0.77 11.80
N ASN A 325 -17.24 -0.91 10.51
CA ASN A 325 -18.01 0.08 9.78
C ASN A 325 -19.45 0.09 10.29
N THR A 326 -19.94 1.26 10.70
CA THR A 326 -21.27 1.37 11.34
C THR A 326 -22.40 1.00 10.39
N GLU A 327 -22.32 1.36 9.12
CA GLU A 327 -23.36 1.05 8.12
C GLU A 327 -23.35 -0.45 7.76
N ALA A 328 -22.17 -1.00 7.48
CA ALA A 328 -22.03 -2.42 7.17
C ALA A 328 -22.38 -3.32 8.36
N TRP A 329 -22.14 -2.85 9.59
CA TRP A 329 -22.50 -3.54 10.82
C TRP A 329 -24.01 -3.75 10.96
N LEU A 330 -24.83 -2.77 10.59
CA LEU A 330 -26.30 -2.90 10.68
C LEU A 330 -26.81 -4.07 9.83
N HIS A 331 -26.33 -4.18 8.59
CA HIS A 331 -26.67 -5.28 7.71
C HIS A 331 -26.13 -6.61 8.25
N PHE A 332 -24.87 -6.62 8.70
CA PHE A 332 -24.23 -7.82 9.23
C PHE A 332 -24.94 -8.37 10.48
N ALA A 333 -25.33 -7.49 11.41
CA ALA A 333 -26.03 -7.86 12.63
C ALA A 333 -27.40 -8.50 12.34
N GLN A 334 -28.13 -7.98 11.35
CA GLN A 334 -29.38 -8.57 10.87
C GLN A 334 -29.16 -9.98 10.30
N GLU A 335 -28.10 -10.19 9.51
CA GLU A 335 -27.77 -11.52 8.97
C GLU A 335 -27.42 -12.55 10.06
N VAL A 336 -26.91 -12.12 11.21
CA VAL A 336 -26.60 -12.98 12.36
C VAL A 336 -27.81 -13.15 13.29
N GLY A 337 -28.83 -12.29 13.15
CA GLY A 337 -30.02 -12.29 13.99
C GLY A 337 -29.79 -11.64 15.36
N ILE A 338 -28.98 -10.56 15.42
CA ILE A 338 -28.67 -9.82 16.65
C ILE A 338 -29.09 -8.36 16.50
N ARG A 339 -29.53 -7.76 17.61
CA ARG A 339 -29.84 -6.33 17.67
C ARG A 339 -28.55 -5.50 17.68
N PRO A 340 -28.29 -4.68 16.64
CA PRO A 340 -27.02 -3.98 16.50
C PRO A 340 -26.78 -2.88 17.55
N GLU A 341 -27.79 -2.49 18.33
CA GLU A 341 -27.69 -1.44 19.35
C GLU A 341 -27.15 -1.95 20.69
N MET A 342 -27.24 -3.26 20.94
CA MET A 342 -26.82 -3.85 22.22
C MET A 342 -25.29 -3.81 22.36
N PRO A 343 -24.74 -3.35 23.51
CA PRO A 343 -23.30 -3.37 23.77
C PRO A 343 -22.68 -4.77 23.63
N GLU A 344 -23.40 -5.80 24.07
CA GLU A 344 -22.96 -7.20 24.07
C GLU A 344 -22.96 -7.82 22.67
N ALA A 345 -23.55 -7.16 21.67
CA ALA A 345 -23.63 -7.66 20.30
C ALA A 345 -22.24 -7.89 19.68
N LEU A 346 -21.23 -7.12 20.09
CA LEU A 346 -19.87 -7.24 19.60
C LEU A 346 -19.09 -8.39 20.25
N THR A 347 -19.55 -8.87 21.40
CA THR A 347 -18.94 -9.97 22.16
C THR A 347 -19.71 -11.28 22.01
N ASP A 348 -20.77 -11.32 21.20
CA ASP A 348 -21.56 -12.53 20.96
C ASP A 348 -20.73 -13.56 20.17
N SER A 349 -20.72 -14.80 20.63
CA SER A 349 -19.94 -15.89 20.04
C SER A 349 -20.31 -16.19 18.58
N ARG A 350 -21.58 -15.96 18.19
CA ARG A 350 -22.05 -16.11 16.80
C ARG A 350 -21.45 -15.03 15.90
N VAL A 351 -21.32 -13.81 16.42
CA VAL A 351 -20.66 -12.70 15.74
C VAL A 351 -19.18 -13.01 15.59
N GLU A 352 -18.50 -13.38 16.68
CA GLU A 352 -17.08 -13.72 16.65
C GLU A 352 -16.80 -14.83 15.61
N ALA A 353 -17.56 -15.92 15.61
CA ALA A 353 -17.38 -17.02 14.66
C ALA A 353 -17.55 -16.59 13.19
N LYS A 354 -18.56 -15.76 12.88
CA LYS A 354 -18.81 -15.31 11.51
C LYS A 354 -17.79 -14.26 11.05
N VAL A 355 -17.36 -13.39 11.96
CA VAL A 355 -16.29 -12.41 11.73
C VAL A 355 -14.96 -13.11 11.48
N LEU A 356 -14.58 -14.09 12.31
CA LEU A 356 -13.37 -14.89 12.10
C LEU A 356 -13.39 -15.63 10.77
N ARG A 357 -14.56 -16.11 10.32
CA ARG A 357 -14.72 -16.70 8.99
C ARG A 357 -14.44 -15.68 7.89
N ARG A 358 -14.94 -14.44 8.00
CA ARG A 358 -14.65 -13.36 7.04
C ARG A 358 -13.17 -13.00 7.02
N ILE A 359 -12.54 -12.87 8.19
CA ILE A 359 -11.09 -12.65 8.30
C ILE A 359 -10.32 -13.79 7.61
N ALA A 360 -10.65 -15.05 7.91
CA ALA A 360 -10.00 -16.21 7.32
C ALA A 360 -10.18 -16.29 5.80
N LEU A 361 -11.30 -15.83 5.23
CA LEU A 361 -11.51 -15.75 3.79
C LEU A 361 -10.52 -14.78 3.13
N ASN A 362 -10.30 -13.62 3.73
CA ASN A 362 -9.37 -12.61 3.23
C ASN A 362 -7.90 -12.99 3.44
N LEU A 363 -7.61 -13.86 4.42
CA LEU A 363 -6.26 -14.35 4.71
C LEU A 363 -5.89 -15.66 3.99
N ARG A 364 -6.72 -16.19 3.08
CA ARG A 364 -6.45 -17.46 2.39
C ARG A 364 -5.13 -17.52 1.63
N GLY A 365 -4.61 -16.37 1.19
CA GLY A 365 -3.33 -16.27 0.47
C GLY A 365 -2.09 -16.20 1.38
N PHE A 366 -2.29 -16.13 2.70
CA PHE A 366 -1.20 -16.00 3.67
C PHE A 366 -0.72 -17.39 4.16
N PRO A 367 0.51 -17.49 4.68
CA PRO A 367 1.02 -18.73 5.26
C PRO A 367 0.12 -19.27 6.38
N GLY A 368 0.07 -20.58 6.57
CA GLY A 368 -0.86 -21.22 7.53
C GLY A 368 -0.70 -20.79 8.98
N TYR A 369 0.48 -20.28 9.36
CA TYR A 369 0.74 -19.71 10.69
C TYR A 369 0.18 -18.29 10.87
N ALA A 370 -0.10 -17.57 9.79
CA ALA A 370 -0.70 -16.22 9.81
C ALA A 370 -2.23 -16.29 9.97
N LYS A 371 -2.68 -17.05 10.98
CA LYS A 371 -4.10 -17.26 11.30
C LYS A 371 -4.50 -16.43 12.50
N VAL A 372 -5.59 -15.68 12.34
CA VAL A 372 -6.24 -14.96 13.44
C VAL A 372 -7.21 -15.90 14.14
N ASN A 373 -7.04 -16.08 15.46
CA ASN A 373 -7.83 -17.02 16.25
C ASN A 373 -8.95 -16.35 17.03
N ARG A 374 -8.76 -15.09 17.46
CA ARG A 374 -9.73 -14.31 18.22
C ARG A 374 -9.81 -12.88 17.68
N VAL A 375 -10.92 -12.19 17.96
CA VAL A 375 -11.12 -10.81 17.50
C VAL A 375 -11.74 -9.95 18.58
N LEU A 376 -11.22 -8.73 18.72
CA LEU A 376 -11.81 -7.65 19.52
C LEU A 376 -12.46 -6.66 18.55
N LEU A 377 -13.78 -6.52 18.61
CA LEU A 377 -14.53 -5.58 17.78
C LEU A 377 -14.78 -4.27 18.52
N LEU A 378 -14.55 -3.15 17.84
CA LEU A 378 -14.67 -1.80 18.37
C LEU A 378 -15.61 -0.96 17.49
N ARG A 379 -16.42 -0.08 18.11
CA ARG A 379 -17.23 0.91 17.37
C ARG A 379 -16.52 2.24 17.19
N GLU A 380 -15.73 2.65 18.19
CA GLU A 380 -15.04 3.93 18.15
C GLU A 380 -13.82 3.83 17.21
N PRO A 381 -13.75 4.67 16.17
CA PRO A 381 -12.60 4.69 15.29
C PRO A 381 -11.36 5.27 15.98
N TRP A 382 -10.19 4.76 15.60
CA TRP A 382 -8.93 5.37 15.95
C TRP A 382 -8.77 6.68 15.20
N SER A 383 -8.46 7.75 15.92
CA SER A 383 -8.34 9.09 15.38
C SER A 383 -7.08 9.78 15.90
N ILE A 384 -6.78 10.96 15.33
CA ILE A 384 -5.72 11.83 15.86
C ILE A 384 -6.15 12.41 17.22
N GLU A 385 -7.44 12.74 17.36
CA GLU A 385 -8.04 13.37 18.55
C GLU A 385 -8.00 12.44 19.78
N ASN A 386 -8.32 11.15 19.61
CA ASN A 386 -8.21 10.17 20.70
C ASN A 386 -6.77 9.65 20.91
N GLY A 387 -5.82 10.19 20.14
CA GLY A 387 -4.39 9.94 20.29
C GLY A 387 -3.92 8.60 19.73
N LEU A 388 -4.78 7.83 19.06
CA LEU A 388 -4.50 6.48 18.56
C LEU A 388 -3.90 6.47 17.15
N LEU A 389 -4.02 7.58 16.40
CA LEU A 389 -3.31 7.79 15.14
C LEU A 389 -2.20 8.85 15.24
N THR A 390 -1.24 8.78 14.32
CA THR A 390 -0.31 9.88 14.02
C THR A 390 -0.99 10.95 13.17
N PRO A 391 -0.44 12.17 13.06
CA PRO A 391 -0.94 13.18 12.11
C PRO A 391 -0.99 12.71 10.65
N THR A 392 -0.18 11.72 10.29
CA THR A 392 -0.18 11.06 8.97
C THR A 392 -1.12 9.85 8.90
N LEU A 393 -2.07 9.72 9.83
CA LEU A 393 -3.06 8.65 9.93
C LEU A 393 -2.50 7.23 10.09
N LYS A 394 -1.26 7.08 10.58
CA LYS A 394 -0.69 5.76 10.91
C LYS A 394 -1.11 5.34 12.32
N ILE A 395 -1.39 4.05 12.51
CA ILE A 395 -1.79 3.49 13.81
C ILE A 395 -0.62 3.58 14.81
N LYS A 396 -0.86 4.12 15.99
CA LYS A 396 0.07 4.05 17.12
C LYS A 396 -0.14 2.74 17.87
N ARG A 397 0.38 1.63 17.33
CA ARG A 397 0.19 0.26 17.85
C ARG A 397 0.33 0.15 19.37
N LYS A 398 1.40 0.71 19.93
CA LYS A 398 1.65 0.70 21.39
C LYS A 398 0.54 1.39 22.19
N GLU A 399 0.00 2.49 21.69
CA GLU A 399 -1.09 3.20 22.37
C GLU A 399 -2.42 2.45 22.25
N VAL A 400 -2.70 1.84 21.10
CA VAL A 400 -3.87 0.97 20.92
C VAL A 400 -3.78 -0.24 21.85
N SER A 401 -2.65 -0.95 21.86
CA SER A 401 -2.42 -2.08 22.78
C SER A 401 -2.54 -1.67 24.24
N ARG A 402 -2.05 -0.48 24.62
CA ARG A 402 -2.18 0.05 25.99
C ARG A 402 -3.63 0.38 26.34
N ARG A 403 -4.38 0.99 25.40
CA ARG A 403 -5.78 1.38 25.62
C ARG A 403 -6.69 0.17 25.80
N PHE A 404 -6.45 -0.90 25.06
CA PHE A 404 -7.28 -2.11 25.05
C PHE A 404 -6.62 -3.31 25.73
N ALA A 405 -5.67 -3.05 26.65
CA ALA A 405 -4.84 -4.09 27.27
C ALA A 405 -5.66 -5.16 27.99
N GLU A 406 -6.68 -4.75 28.76
CA GLU A 406 -7.54 -5.68 29.51
C GLU A 406 -8.36 -6.58 28.58
N GLN A 407 -8.97 -6.01 27.54
CA GLN A 407 -9.74 -6.79 26.56
C GLN A 407 -8.85 -7.74 25.77
N ILE A 408 -7.66 -7.28 25.38
CA ILE A 408 -6.67 -8.13 24.71
C ILE A 408 -6.25 -9.29 25.62
N LYS A 409 -5.99 -9.01 26.90
CA LYS A 409 -5.62 -10.04 27.88
C LYS A 409 -6.71 -11.09 28.03
N GLN A 410 -7.97 -10.69 28.15
CA GLN A 410 -9.12 -11.61 28.22
C GLN A 410 -9.24 -12.53 27.00
N LEU A 411 -8.82 -12.09 25.81
CA LEU A 411 -8.81 -12.95 24.63
C LEU A 411 -7.77 -14.07 24.72
N TYR A 412 -6.69 -13.86 25.48
CA TYR A 412 -5.64 -14.85 25.74
C TYR A 412 -5.89 -15.69 27.01
N GLU A 413 -6.79 -15.28 27.90
CA GLU A 413 -7.18 -16.05 29.08
C GLU A 413 -7.91 -17.35 28.67
N GLY A 414 -7.35 -18.49 29.07
CA GLY A 414 -7.83 -19.84 28.68
C GLY A 414 -6.86 -20.64 27.82
N HIS A 415 -5.66 -20.10 27.54
CA HIS A 415 -4.54 -20.79 26.92
C HIS A 415 -3.30 -20.82 27.80
#